data_AF-A0A818DTR4-F1
#
_entry.id   AF-A0A818DTR4-F1
#
_cell.length_a   1.000
_cell.length_b   1.000
_cell.length_c   1.000
_cell.angle_alpha   90.00
_cell.angle_beta   90.00
_cell.angle_gamma   90.00
#
_symmetry.space_group_name_H-M   'P 1'
#
loop_
_entity.id
_entity.type
_entity.pdbx_description
1 polymer ?
#
loop_
_entity_poly.entity_id
_entity_poly.type
_entity_poly.pdbx_seq_one_letter_code
_entity_poly.pdbx_strand_id
1 'polypeptide(L)'
;MEMFRAAIILADRYKIYVVGHPINGTILQTNTNSNGFAELELVCRSITNKTELHVLGVDGPTSSTSARYLAPFAARIGLPLVSYTATNADLDDTFNYPTFYRTIPSDILTAEAIVKLLKYFSWIPCSIIIGNDDYGYGGLKLLSEVYYANLSIQERLVFDPRVDKFQADLKQTLEKSRSRIVLVWANHSSSTRIIQHAVFEKLLDANYVWITTNMVNVKYFKF
;
A
#
# COMPACT_ATOMS: atom_id res chain seq x y z
N MET A 1 -3.38 -13.05 2.50
CA MET A 1 -3.68 -12.93 1.05
C MET A 1 -4.67 -14.02 0.65
N GLU A 2 -5.85 -14.14 1.28
CA GLU A 2 -6.77 -15.28 0.99
C GLU A 2 -8.26 -15.00 1.23
N MET A 3 -8.70 -13.82 1.70
CA MET A 3 -10.08 -13.67 2.20
C MET A 3 -11.15 -13.91 1.12
N PHE A 4 -11.03 -13.25 -0.04
CA PHE A 4 -11.98 -13.43 -1.14
C PHE A 4 -11.79 -14.75 -1.89
N ARG A 5 -10.55 -15.24 -2.01
CA ARG A 5 -10.27 -16.57 -2.55
C ARG A 5 -10.97 -17.66 -1.73
N ALA A 6 -10.82 -17.60 -0.41
CA ALA A 6 -11.49 -18.50 0.51
C ALA A 6 -13.01 -18.35 0.41
N ALA A 7 -13.52 -17.12 0.32
CA ALA A 7 -14.95 -16.87 0.14
C ALA A 7 -15.51 -17.51 -1.14
N ILE A 8 -14.84 -17.39 -2.28
CA ILE A 8 -15.26 -18.01 -3.56
C ILE A 8 -15.21 -19.55 -3.45
N ILE A 9 -14.14 -20.11 -2.87
CA ILE A 9 -14.01 -21.56 -2.67
C ILE A 9 -15.12 -22.08 -1.73
N LEU A 10 -15.41 -21.35 -0.66
CA LEU A 10 -16.46 -21.71 0.29
C LEU A 10 -17.85 -21.55 -0.34
N ALA A 11 -18.07 -20.52 -1.16
CA ALA A 11 -19.32 -20.33 -1.88
C ALA A 11 -19.62 -21.51 -2.81
N ASP A 12 -18.64 -22.00 -3.57
CA ASP A 12 -18.84 -23.20 -4.39
C ASP A 12 -19.05 -24.47 -3.54
N ARG A 13 -18.27 -24.63 -2.46
CA ARG A 13 -18.40 -25.78 -1.54
C ARG A 13 -19.78 -25.86 -0.89
N TYR A 14 -20.30 -24.73 -0.44
CA TYR A 14 -21.61 -24.66 0.24
C TYR A 14 -22.76 -24.35 -0.71
N LYS A 15 -22.52 -24.33 -2.03
CA LYS A 15 -23.54 -24.07 -3.05
C LYS A 15 -24.31 -22.78 -2.77
N ILE A 16 -23.55 -21.71 -2.49
CA ILE A 16 -24.06 -20.35 -2.36
C ILE A 16 -24.27 -19.77 -3.76
N TYR A 17 -25.50 -19.34 -4.04
CA TYR A 17 -25.90 -18.74 -5.32
C TYR A 17 -26.31 -17.29 -5.13
N VAL A 18 -26.06 -16.46 -6.14
CA VAL A 18 -26.55 -15.08 -6.23
C VAL A 18 -27.51 -15.03 -7.41
N VAL A 19 -28.79 -14.75 -7.14
CA VAL A 19 -29.85 -14.72 -8.17
C VAL A 19 -29.84 -16.01 -9.02
N GLY A 20 -29.71 -17.17 -8.36
CA GLY A 20 -29.70 -18.48 -9.01
C GLY A 20 -28.41 -18.87 -9.74
N HIS A 21 -27.38 -18.02 -9.75
CA HIS A 21 -26.11 -18.29 -10.43
C HIS A 21 -24.98 -18.57 -9.42
N PRO A 22 -24.11 -19.57 -9.66
CA PRO A 22 -22.98 -19.85 -8.77
C PRO A 22 -21.94 -18.74 -8.86
N ILE A 23 -21.28 -18.44 -7.74
CA ILE A 23 -20.16 -17.49 -7.71
C ILE A 23 -18.89 -18.21 -8.16
N ASN A 24 -18.46 -17.95 -9.39
CA ASN A 24 -17.21 -18.46 -9.95
C ASN A 24 -16.22 -17.32 -10.20
N GLY A 25 -14.92 -17.62 -10.14
CA GLY A 25 -13.86 -16.62 -10.35
C GLY A 25 -12.65 -17.21 -11.05
N THR A 26 -11.86 -16.34 -11.69
CA THR A 26 -10.54 -16.70 -12.24
C THR A 26 -9.48 -15.98 -11.42
N ILE A 27 -8.51 -16.73 -10.92
CA ILE A 27 -7.40 -16.16 -10.15
C ILE A 27 -6.32 -15.73 -11.14
N LEU A 28 -5.97 -14.45 -11.09
CA LEU A 28 -4.83 -13.90 -11.80
C LEU A 28 -3.74 -13.59 -10.76
N GLN A 29 -2.55 -14.14 -10.96
CA GLN A 29 -1.39 -13.86 -10.12
C GLN A 29 -0.28 -13.27 -10.96
N THR A 30 0.42 -12.30 -10.38
CA THR A 30 1.61 -11.71 -10.98
C THR A 30 2.72 -11.80 -9.96
N ASN A 31 3.92 -12.16 -10.41
CA ASN A 31 5.12 -12.14 -9.59
C ASN A 31 5.80 -10.76 -9.65
N THR A 32 5.09 -9.73 -10.11
CA THR A 32 5.67 -8.41 -10.28
C THR A 32 5.52 -7.64 -8.98
N ASN A 33 6.60 -7.02 -8.50
CA ASN A 33 6.64 -6.25 -7.27
C ASN A 33 5.77 -4.98 -7.37
N SER A 34 4.44 -5.14 -7.45
CA SER A 34 3.48 -4.07 -7.70
C SER A 34 3.70 -3.34 -9.04
N ASN A 35 3.99 -4.06 -10.13
CA ASN A 35 4.02 -3.44 -11.45
C ASN A 35 2.59 -3.30 -11.99
N GLY A 36 2.00 -2.12 -11.80
CA GLY A 36 0.63 -1.84 -12.22
C GLY A 36 0.36 -2.06 -13.72
N PHE A 37 1.35 -1.86 -14.59
CA PHE A 37 1.19 -2.13 -16.03
C PHE A 37 1.08 -3.63 -16.33
N ALA A 38 1.89 -4.45 -15.68
CA ALA A 38 1.84 -5.90 -15.87
C ALA A 38 0.52 -6.49 -15.34
N GLU A 39 0.04 -5.97 -14.20
CA GLU A 39 -1.28 -6.33 -13.67
C GLU A 39 -2.42 -5.90 -14.60
N LEU A 40 -2.37 -4.68 -15.13
CA LEU A 40 -3.33 -4.20 -16.13
C LEU A 40 -3.34 -5.09 -17.37
N GLU A 41 -2.18 -5.41 -17.93
CA GLU A 41 -2.07 -6.28 -19.10
C GLU A 41 -2.70 -7.66 -18.86
N LEU A 42 -2.42 -8.26 -17.69
CA LEU A 42 -2.97 -9.57 -17.33
C LEU A 42 -4.50 -9.54 -17.19
N VAL A 43 -5.05 -8.50 -16.54
CA VAL A 43 -6.50 -8.32 -16.42
C VAL A 43 -7.13 -8.10 -17.80
N CYS A 44 -6.56 -7.22 -18.63
CA CYS A 44 -7.01 -7.00 -20.00
C CYS A 44 -7.08 -8.29 -20.80
N ARG A 45 -5.98 -9.06 -20.84
CA ARG A 45 -5.91 -10.35 -21.55
C ARG A 45 -6.93 -11.35 -21.02
N SER A 46 -7.11 -11.42 -19.70
CA SER A 46 -8.08 -12.33 -19.09
C SER A 46 -9.52 -11.99 -19.45
N ILE A 47 -9.85 -10.71 -19.57
CA ILE A 47 -11.19 -10.26 -19.96
C ILE A 47 -11.41 -10.47 -21.46
N THR A 48 -10.44 -10.12 -22.30
CA THR A 48 -10.58 -10.22 -23.76
C THR A 48 -10.61 -11.67 -24.27
N ASN A 49 -9.86 -12.57 -23.64
CA ASN A 49 -9.77 -13.97 -24.10
C ASN A 49 -10.98 -14.83 -23.70
N LYS A 50 -11.88 -14.32 -22.85
CA LYS A 50 -13.05 -15.06 -22.37
C LYS A 50 -14.32 -14.48 -22.93
N THR A 51 -14.58 -14.76 -24.21
CA THR A 51 -15.79 -14.31 -24.93
C THR A 51 -17.10 -14.86 -24.36
N GLU A 52 -17.07 -15.90 -23.52
CA GLU A 52 -18.26 -16.57 -22.98
C GLU A 52 -18.51 -16.33 -21.47
N LEU A 53 -17.58 -15.69 -20.74
CA LEU A 53 -17.80 -15.38 -19.32
C LEU A 53 -18.20 -13.92 -19.15
N HIS A 54 -19.42 -13.70 -18.66
CA HIS A 54 -19.85 -12.40 -18.18
C HIS A 54 -19.13 -12.09 -16.86
N VAL A 55 -18.04 -11.31 -16.92
CA VAL A 55 -17.32 -10.85 -15.74
C VAL A 55 -18.14 -9.79 -15.03
N LEU A 56 -18.48 -10.02 -13.76
CA LEU A 56 -19.31 -9.10 -12.96
C LEU A 56 -18.51 -8.04 -12.20
N GLY A 57 -17.19 -8.24 -12.06
CA GLY A 57 -16.32 -7.35 -11.31
C GLY A 57 -14.92 -7.93 -11.16
N VAL A 58 -14.03 -7.12 -10.62
CA VAL A 58 -12.65 -7.49 -10.33
C VAL A 58 -12.43 -7.35 -8.82
N ASP A 59 -12.03 -8.44 -8.18
CA ASP A 59 -11.56 -8.43 -6.79
C ASP A 59 -10.03 -8.26 -6.75
N GLY A 60 -9.57 -7.37 -5.87
CA GLY A 60 -8.23 -6.80 -5.88
C GLY A 60 -8.18 -5.41 -6.52
N PRO A 61 -6.97 -4.93 -6.89
CA PRO A 61 -5.67 -5.58 -6.73
C PRO A 61 -5.14 -5.52 -5.30
N THR A 62 -3.95 -6.09 -5.09
CA THR A 62 -3.30 -6.19 -3.77
C THR A 62 -2.36 -5.03 -3.42
N SER A 63 -2.23 -4.04 -4.29
CA SER A 63 -1.42 -2.84 -4.05
C SER A 63 -2.13 -1.57 -4.52
N SER A 64 -1.85 -0.45 -3.87
CA SER A 64 -2.36 0.86 -4.28
C SER A 64 -1.83 1.29 -5.65
N THR A 65 -0.59 0.92 -5.99
CA THR A 65 -0.03 1.14 -7.33
C THR A 65 -0.88 0.44 -8.37
N SER A 66 -1.11 -0.86 -8.23
CA SER A 66 -1.91 -1.61 -9.20
C SER A 66 -3.35 -1.09 -9.28
N ALA A 67 -3.93 -0.66 -8.16
CA ALA A 67 -5.27 -0.09 -8.15
C ALA A 67 -5.34 1.20 -8.96
N ARG A 68 -4.32 2.05 -8.87
CA ARG A 68 -4.20 3.29 -9.66
C ARG A 68 -4.26 3.04 -11.16
N TYR A 69 -3.68 1.95 -11.64
CA TYR A 69 -3.70 1.59 -13.08
C TYR A 69 -4.95 0.82 -13.49
N LEU A 70 -5.48 -0.05 -12.63
CA LEU A 70 -6.64 -0.88 -12.94
C LEU A 70 -7.98 -0.14 -12.80
N ALA A 71 -8.11 0.77 -11.85
CA ALA A 71 -9.39 1.45 -11.57
C ALA A 71 -9.92 2.26 -12.77
N PRO A 72 -9.12 3.07 -13.48
CA PRO A 72 -9.60 3.79 -14.67
C PRO A 72 -10.04 2.84 -15.79
N PHE A 73 -9.32 1.72 -15.96
CA PHE A 73 -9.68 0.69 -16.93
C PHE A 73 -11.01 0.01 -16.57
N ALA A 74 -11.16 -0.43 -15.32
CA ALA A 74 -12.40 -1.06 -14.83
C ALA A 74 -13.60 -0.13 -14.98
N ALA A 75 -13.45 1.15 -14.63
CA ALA A 75 -14.46 2.18 -14.84
C ALA A 75 -14.83 2.32 -16.32
N ARG A 76 -13.85 2.31 -17.22
CA ARG A 76 -14.08 2.46 -18.67
C ARG A 76 -14.91 1.32 -19.28
N ILE A 77 -14.81 0.11 -18.72
CA ILE A 77 -15.58 -1.07 -19.15
C ILE A 77 -16.80 -1.35 -18.27
N GLY A 78 -17.10 -0.49 -17.30
CA GLY A 78 -18.29 -0.59 -16.45
C GLY A 78 -18.23 -1.70 -15.40
N LEU A 79 -17.02 -2.12 -14.99
CA LEU A 79 -16.85 -3.14 -13.95
C LEU A 79 -16.51 -2.50 -12.59
N PRO A 80 -17.11 -2.98 -11.49
CA PRO A 80 -16.66 -2.63 -10.15
C PRO A 80 -15.29 -3.27 -9.88
N LEU A 81 -14.39 -2.48 -9.30
CA LEU A 81 -13.08 -2.92 -8.82
C LEU A 81 -13.06 -2.80 -7.29
N VAL A 82 -12.95 -3.92 -6.59
CA VAL A 82 -13.01 -3.95 -5.12
C VAL A 82 -11.67 -4.39 -4.55
N SER A 83 -10.91 -3.49 -3.92
CA SER A 83 -9.64 -3.84 -3.27
C SER A 83 -9.79 -4.01 -1.75
N TYR A 84 -9.03 -4.95 -1.19
CA TYR A 84 -8.96 -5.18 0.26
C TYR A 84 -7.63 -4.74 0.89
N THR A 85 -6.72 -4.15 0.10
CA THR A 85 -5.41 -3.68 0.59
C THR A 85 -4.97 -2.32 0.04
N ALA A 86 -5.60 -1.80 -1.00
CA ALA A 86 -5.24 -0.49 -1.57
C ALA A 86 -5.80 0.66 -0.71
N THR A 87 -4.97 1.19 0.19
CA THR A 87 -5.36 2.22 1.17
C THR A 87 -4.98 3.64 0.78
N ASN A 88 -4.26 3.86 -0.33
CA ASN A 88 -3.86 5.21 -0.76
C ASN A 88 -5.10 6.13 -0.89
N ALA A 89 -5.00 7.34 -0.34
CA ALA A 89 -6.07 8.34 -0.32
C ALA A 89 -6.40 8.91 -1.71
N ASP A 90 -5.44 8.91 -2.65
CA ASP A 90 -5.71 9.36 -4.03
C ASP A 90 -6.85 8.55 -4.69
N LEU A 91 -7.06 7.29 -4.27
CA LEU A 91 -8.11 6.42 -4.78
C LEU A 91 -9.52 6.77 -4.26
N ASP A 92 -9.65 7.72 -3.33
CA ASP A 92 -10.95 8.25 -2.87
C ASP A 92 -11.59 9.20 -3.88
N ASP A 93 -10.86 9.63 -4.91
CA ASP A 93 -11.38 10.51 -5.95
C ASP A 93 -12.39 9.76 -6.85
N THR A 94 -13.67 9.90 -6.51
CA THR A 94 -14.78 9.27 -7.24
C THR A 94 -14.95 9.80 -8.67
N PHE A 95 -14.37 10.96 -9.01
CA PHE A 95 -14.39 11.45 -10.38
C PHE A 95 -13.42 10.64 -11.25
N ASN A 96 -12.20 10.40 -10.75
CA ASN A 96 -11.19 9.63 -11.47
C ASN A 96 -11.36 8.11 -11.32
N TYR A 97 -11.99 7.64 -10.24
CA TYR A 97 -12.14 6.22 -9.91
C TYR A 97 -13.60 5.85 -9.56
N PRO A 98 -14.58 6.09 -10.46
CA PRO A 98 -16.02 6.02 -10.14
C PRO A 98 -16.55 4.61 -9.81
N THR A 99 -15.84 3.55 -10.18
CA THR A 99 -16.22 2.15 -9.89
C THR A 99 -15.24 1.47 -8.94
N PHE A 100 -14.32 2.22 -8.33
CA PHE A 100 -13.41 1.71 -7.33
C PHE A 100 -14.07 1.69 -5.94
N TYR A 101 -13.97 0.55 -5.27
CA TYR A 101 -14.41 0.36 -3.90
C TYR A 101 -13.32 -0.34 -3.11
N ARG A 102 -13.37 -0.19 -1.78
CA ARG A 102 -12.48 -0.93 -0.89
C ARG A 102 -13.13 -1.32 0.42
N THR A 103 -12.65 -2.42 0.98
CA THR A 103 -13.11 -2.96 2.27
C THR A 103 -12.24 -2.54 3.45
N ILE A 104 -11.14 -1.84 3.18
CA ILE A 104 -10.18 -1.32 4.15
C ILE A 104 -10.27 0.22 4.16
N PRO A 105 -10.14 0.89 5.32
CA PRO A 105 -10.23 2.36 5.37
C PRO A 105 -9.11 3.06 4.59
N SER A 106 -9.39 4.31 4.24
CA SER A 106 -8.41 5.23 3.64
C SER A 106 -7.26 5.54 4.61
N ASP A 107 -6.08 5.74 4.04
CA ASP A 107 -4.91 6.22 4.77
C ASP A 107 -5.08 7.63 5.35
N ILE A 108 -6.14 8.38 4.99
CA ILE A 108 -6.47 9.67 5.63
C ILE A 108 -6.49 9.52 7.16
N LEU A 109 -7.14 8.47 7.67
CA LEU A 109 -7.22 8.22 9.11
C LEU A 109 -5.86 7.89 9.72
N THR A 110 -5.03 7.12 9.00
CA THR A 110 -3.66 6.79 9.40
C THR A 110 -2.79 8.03 9.47
N ALA A 111 -2.87 8.92 8.46
CA ALA A 111 -2.15 10.18 8.42
C ALA A 111 -2.55 11.08 9.60
N GLU A 112 -3.86 11.25 9.84
CA GLU A 112 -4.34 12.03 10.99
C GLU A 112 -3.86 11.48 12.33
N ALA A 113 -3.87 10.16 12.51
CA ALA A 113 -3.41 9.51 13.74
C ALA A 113 -1.92 9.74 13.97
N ILE A 114 -1.08 9.55 12.95
CA ILE A 114 0.37 9.79 13.02
C ILE A 114 0.65 11.25 13.34
N VAL A 115 -0.07 12.18 12.70
CA VAL A 115 0.05 13.61 12.96
C VAL A 115 -0.28 13.94 14.41
N LYS A 116 -1.39 13.42 14.93
CA LYS A 116 -1.78 13.62 16.34
C LYS A 116 -0.73 13.05 17.29
N LEU A 117 -0.18 11.87 16.98
CA LEU A 117 0.89 11.23 17.75
C LEU A 117 2.16 12.09 17.79
N LEU A 118 2.65 12.54 16.63
CA LEU A 118 3.86 13.36 16.53
C LEU A 118 3.71 14.69 17.28
N LYS A 119 2.53 15.32 17.20
CA LYS A 119 2.22 16.55 17.95
C LYS A 119 2.19 16.31 19.46
N TYR A 120 1.53 15.24 19.90
CA TYR A 120 1.38 14.92 21.32
C TYR A 120 2.75 14.76 22.01
N PHE A 121 3.70 14.08 21.37
CA PHE A 121 5.03 13.85 21.93
C PHE A 121 6.07 14.94 21.57
N SER A 122 5.67 16.00 20.86
CA SER A 122 6.60 17.02 20.34
C SER A 122 7.72 16.40 19.47
N TRP A 123 7.39 15.37 18.69
CA TRP A 123 8.31 14.60 17.84
C TRP A 123 8.49 15.21 16.44
N ILE A 124 8.46 16.54 16.36
CA ILE A 124 8.68 17.30 15.13
C ILE A 124 9.89 18.21 15.38
N PRO A 125 10.90 18.22 14.49
CA PRO A 125 10.95 17.57 13.18
C PRO A 125 11.19 16.05 13.22
N CYS A 126 10.78 15.35 12.16
CA CYS A 126 11.03 13.92 11.96
C CYS A 126 11.69 13.61 10.61
N SER A 127 12.28 12.42 10.47
CA SER A 127 12.73 11.89 9.18
C SER A 127 11.67 10.96 8.61
N ILE A 128 11.50 10.93 7.29
CA ILE A 128 10.56 10.03 6.61
C ILE A 128 11.29 9.11 5.63
N ILE A 129 10.91 7.84 5.63
CA ILE A 129 11.30 6.85 4.65
C ILE A 129 10.04 6.44 3.89
N ILE A 130 10.08 6.55 2.56
CA ILE A 130 8.97 6.12 1.70
C ILE A 130 9.38 4.97 0.78
N GLY A 131 8.42 4.13 0.43
CA GLY A 131 8.57 3.20 -0.70
C GLY A 131 8.63 3.96 -2.03
N ASN A 132 9.44 3.47 -2.98
CA ASN A 132 9.51 4.01 -4.34
C ASN A 132 8.34 3.51 -5.21
N ASP A 133 7.11 3.79 -4.78
CA ASP A 133 5.86 3.37 -5.43
C ASP A 133 4.74 4.40 -5.17
N ASP A 134 3.61 4.29 -5.89
CA ASP A 134 2.50 5.25 -5.75
C ASP A 134 1.97 5.33 -4.32
N TYR A 135 2.09 4.24 -3.56
CA TYR A 135 1.70 4.19 -2.16
C TYR A 135 2.58 5.09 -1.27
N GLY A 136 3.90 4.97 -1.39
CA GLY A 136 4.86 5.76 -0.63
C GLY A 136 4.79 7.26 -0.97
N TYR A 137 4.70 7.60 -2.26
CA TYR A 137 4.55 9.00 -2.67
C TYR A 137 3.18 9.57 -2.30
N GLY A 138 2.11 8.79 -2.41
CA GLY A 138 0.76 9.19 -1.97
C GLY A 138 0.71 9.50 -0.48
N GLY A 139 1.36 8.68 0.35
CA GLY A 139 1.50 8.94 1.78
C GLY A 139 2.24 10.24 2.11
N LEU A 140 3.35 10.50 1.43
CA LEU A 140 4.10 11.75 1.59
C LEU A 140 3.25 12.97 1.22
N LYS A 141 2.53 12.90 0.10
CA LYS A 141 1.60 13.94 -0.34
C LYS A 141 0.49 14.15 0.70
N LEU A 142 -0.16 13.08 1.14
CA LEU A 142 -1.22 13.12 2.14
C LEU A 142 -0.77 13.76 3.45
N LEU A 143 0.43 13.41 3.94
CA LEU A 143 1.00 14.03 5.14
C LEU A 143 1.22 15.54 4.97
N SER A 144 1.52 16.01 3.76
CA SER A 144 1.62 17.45 3.47
C SER A 144 0.25 18.15 3.42
N GLU A 145 -0.78 17.48 2.89
CA GLU A 145 -2.14 18.02 2.74
C GLU A 145 -2.92 18.06 4.05
N VAL A 146 -2.82 17.01 4.87
CA VAL A 146 -3.40 16.99 6.23
C VAL A 146 -2.76 18.10 7.10
N TYR A 147 -1.63 18.66 6.67
CA TYR A 147 -0.76 19.47 7.50
C TYR A 147 -0.37 20.81 6.86
N TYR A 148 -1.34 21.58 6.37
CA TYR A 148 -1.14 22.97 5.92
C TYR A 148 -0.46 23.91 6.98
N ALA A 149 -0.12 23.44 8.20
CA ALA A 149 0.75 24.18 9.13
C ALA A 149 1.54 23.28 10.11
N ASN A 150 2.86 23.04 9.84
CA ASN A 150 3.99 22.68 10.77
C ASN A 150 4.57 21.23 10.86
N LEU A 151 4.50 20.33 9.85
CA LEU A 151 5.17 19.01 9.93
C LEU A 151 6.51 19.19 9.23
N SER A 152 7.54 19.45 10.04
CA SER A 152 8.88 19.67 9.52
C SER A 152 9.53 18.31 9.28
N ILE A 153 9.60 17.91 8.01
CA ILE A 153 10.38 16.75 7.58
C ILE A 153 11.83 17.21 7.42
N GLN A 154 12.74 16.66 8.21
CA GLN A 154 14.16 16.97 8.15
C GLN A 154 14.85 16.21 7.01
N GLU A 155 14.68 14.89 7.01
CA GLU A 155 15.28 14.02 6.00
C GLU A 155 14.18 13.23 5.30
N ARG A 156 14.34 13.07 3.99
CA ARG A 156 13.50 12.19 3.17
C ARG A 156 14.39 11.15 2.51
N LEU A 157 14.11 9.89 2.83
CA LEU A 157 14.74 8.73 2.21
C LEU A 157 13.73 7.98 1.35
N VAL A 158 14.20 7.43 0.24
CA VAL A 158 13.38 6.63 -0.68
C VAL A 158 14.00 5.25 -0.79
N PHE A 159 13.20 4.22 -0.53
CA PHE A 159 13.59 2.82 -0.64
C PHE A 159 13.01 2.21 -1.92
N ASP A 160 13.87 1.66 -2.78
CA ASP A 160 13.46 0.99 -4.01
C ASP A 160 13.39 -0.54 -3.81
N PRO A 161 12.18 -1.11 -3.74
CA PRO A 161 12.02 -2.55 -3.54
C PRO A 161 12.44 -3.38 -4.77
N ARG A 162 12.68 -2.78 -5.94
CA ARG A 162 13.10 -3.54 -7.12
C ARG A 162 14.56 -3.96 -7.04
N VAL A 163 15.37 -3.13 -6.38
CA VAL A 163 16.83 -3.33 -6.24
C VAL A 163 17.29 -3.53 -4.80
N ASP A 164 16.37 -3.50 -3.83
CA ASP A 164 16.65 -3.62 -2.39
C ASP A 164 17.58 -2.54 -1.84
N LYS A 165 17.38 -1.29 -2.26
CA LYS A 165 18.31 -0.22 -1.93
C LYS A 165 17.60 1.09 -1.62
N PHE A 166 18.19 1.82 -0.69
CA PHE A 166 17.91 3.22 -0.51
C PHE A 166 18.58 4.03 -1.62
N GLN A 167 17.95 5.13 -2.03
CA GLN A 167 18.54 6.07 -2.98
C GLN A 167 19.69 6.89 -2.37
N ALA A 168 19.77 6.95 -1.06
CA ALA A 168 20.86 7.58 -0.29
C ALA A 168 21.32 6.64 0.83
N ASP A 169 22.46 6.94 1.44
CA ASP A 169 23.02 6.15 2.55
C ASP A 169 22.12 6.27 3.81
N LEU A 170 21.41 5.19 4.15
CA LEU A 170 20.45 5.15 5.25
C LEU A 170 21.08 5.60 6.58
N LYS A 171 22.22 5.01 6.94
CA LYS A 171 22.85 5.22 8.23
C LYS A 171 23.40 6.63 8.33
N GLN A 172 24.17 7.05 7.33
CA GLN A 172 24.77 8.36 7.30
C GLN A 172 23.71 9.47 7.32
N THR A 173 22.61 9.33 6.57
CA THR A 173 21.53 10.31 6.57
C THR A 173 20.84 10.40 7.94
N LEU A 174 20.52 9.25 8.57
CA LEU A 174 19.83 9.25 9.86
C LEU A 174 20.73 9.73 11.02
N GLU A 175 22.02 9.38 11.02
CA GLU A 175 22.97 9.85 12.04
C GLU A 175 23.22 11.36 11.95
N LYS A 176 23.29 11.91 10.73
CA LYS A 176 23.43 13.36 10.48
C LYS A 176 22.17 14.16 10.78
N SER A 177 20.99 13.53 10.67
CA SER A 177 19.72 14.16 11.02
C SER A 177 19.77 14.64 12.48
N ARG A 178 19.07 15.74 12.80
CA ARG A 178 18.90 16.17 14.20
C ARG A 178 17.71 15.47 14.86
N SER A 179 16.86 14.82 14.07
CA SER A 179 15.77 13.98 14.54
C SER A 179 16.25 12.55 14.77
N ARG A 180 15.67 11.89 15.77
CA ARG A 180 15.74 10.44 15.95
C ARG A 180 14.39 9.75 15.78
N ILE A 181 13.39 10.51 15.35
CA ILE A 181 12.07 10.01 15.00
C ILE A 181 12.07 9.68 13.51
N VAL A 182 11.80 8.42 13.18
CA VAL A 182 11.81 7.89 11.82
C VAL A 182 10.42 7.35 11.49
N LEU A 183 9.74 7.99 10.55
CA LEU A 183 8.46 7.55 10.01
C LEU A 183 8.69 6.72 8.74
N VAL A 184 8.13 5.51 8.68
CA VAL A 184 8.16 4.66 7.50
C VAL A 184 6.77 4.59 6.89
N TRP A 185 6.64 5.12 5.67
CA TRP A 185 5.44 5.01 4.85
C TRP A 185 5.70 4.16 3.61
N ALA A 186 5.51 2.86 3.75
CA ALA A 186 5.74 1.92 2.66
C ALA A 186 4.83 0.70 2.81
N ASN A 187 4.58 -0.01 1.71
CA ASN A 187 3.79 -1.24 1.73
C ASN A 187 4.47 -2.32 2.63
N HIS A 188 3.74 -3.39 2.99
CA HIS A 188 4.25 -4.44 3.88
C HIS A 188 5.62 -5.03 3.48
N SER A 189 5.85 -5.29 2.18
CA SER A 189 7.11 -5.86 1.68
C SER A 189 8.26 -4.88 1.83
N SER A 190 8.06 -3.63 1.40
CA SER A 190 9.04 -2.56 1.50
C SER A 190 9.34 -2.22 2.97
N SER A 191 8.32 -2.08 3.82
CA SER A 191 8.49 -1.82 5.25
C SER A 191 9.31 -2.91 5.94
N THR A 192 9.08 -4.18 5.59
CA THR A 192 9.89 -5.29 6.11
C THR A 192 11.38 -5.13 5.75
N ARG A 193 11.68 -4.81 4.50
CA ARG A 193 13.07 -4.69 4.02
C ARG A 193 13.77 -3.46 4.57
N ILE A 194 13.06 -2.33 4.65
CA ILE A 194 13.53 -1.10 5.31
C ILE A 194 13.97 -1.41 6.74
N ILE A 195 13.15 -2.13 7.51
CA ILE A 195 13.48 -2.51 8.89
C ILE A 195 14.66 -3.50 8.92
N GLN A 196 14.77 -4.45 7.99
CA GLN A 196 15.95 -5.32 7.89
C GLN A 196 17.25 -4.54 7.67
N HIS A 197 17.23 -3.54 6.79
CA HIS A 197 18.37 -2.64 6.61
C HIS A 197 18.68 -1.86 7.91
N ALA A 198 17.65 -1.35 8.59
CA ALA A 198 17.83 -0.66 9.87
C ALA A 198 18.45 -1.56 10.95
N VAL A 199 18.06 -2.85 11.01
CA VAL A 199 18.69 -3.84 11.90
C VAL A 199 20.17 -4.03 11.55
N PHE A 200 20.47 -4.24 10.27
CA PHE A 200 21.85 -4.46 9.81
C PHE A 200 22.77 -3.29 10.13
N GLU A 201 22.27 -2.06 9.95
CA GLU A 201 22.99 -0.82 10.24
C GLU A 201 23.00 -0.43 11.72
N LYS A 202 22.32 -1.20 12.59
CA LYS A 202 22.16 -0.97 14.04
C LYS A 202 21.43 0.34 14.38
N LEU A 203 20.37 0.64 13.63
CA LEU A 203 19.57 1.87 13.77
C LEU A 203 18.26 1.68 14.56
N LEU A 204 18.06 0.51 15.18
CA LEU A 204 16.90 0.21 16.04
C LEU A 204 17.23 0.22 17.54
N ASP A 205 18.30 0.93 17.92
CA ASP A 205 18.69 1.06 19.32
C ASP A 205 17.80 2.07 20.08
N ALA A 206 18.08 2.26 21.37
CA ALA A 206 17.32 3.15 22.24
C ALA A 206 17.37 4.63 21.84
N ASN A 207 18.22 5.02 20.88
CA ASN A 207 18.29 6.40 20.41
C ASN A 207 17.15 6.72 19.45
N TYR A 208 16.56 5.74 18.78
CA TYR A 208 15.58 5.95 17.71
C TYR A 208 14.16 5.55 18.10
N VAL A 209 13.18 6.29 17.58
CA VAL A 209 11.77 5.90 17.58
C VAL A 209 11.35 5.66 16.15
N TRP A 210 10.90 4.43 15.85
CA TRP A 210 10.43 4.04 14.54
C TRP A 210 8.90 3.90 14.53
N ILE A 211 8.25 4.66 13.66
CA ILE A 211 6.80 4.62 13.44
C ILE A 211 6.59 4.04 12.05
N THR A 212 5.80 2.97 11.93
CA THR A 212 5.54 2.30 10.64
C THR A 212 4.05 2.31 10.34
N THR A 213 3.66 2.54 9.08
CA THR A 213 2.24 2.50 8.66
C THR A 213 1.72 1.09 8.40
N ASN A 214 2.61 0.12 8.24
CA ASN A 214 2.28 -1.25 7.91
C ASN A 214 2.94 -2.22 8.89
N MET A 215 2.33 -3.38 9.07
CA MET A 215 2.88 -4.41 9.96
C MET A 215 4.28 -4.83 9.50
N VAL A 216 5.19 -4.96 10.47
CA VAL A 216 6.52 -5.53 10.29
C VAL A 216 6.66 -6.71 11.26
N ASN A 217 7.29 -7.78 10.80
CA ASN A 217 7.45 -8.96 11.64
C ASN A 217 8.31 -8.66 12.87
N VAL A 218 7.76 -8.91 14.06
CA VAL A 218 8.42 -8.67 15.35
C VAL A 218 9.76 -9.40 15.50
N LYS A 219 10.00 -10.48 14.74
CA LYS A 219 11.26 -11.23 14.77
C LYS A 219 12.49 -10.38 14.40
N TYR A 220 12.29 -9.24 13.74
CA TYR A 220 13.36 -8.31 13.38
C TYR A 220 13.74 -7.38 14.55
N PHE A 221 12.91 -7.27 15.58
CA PHE A 221 13.13 -6.42 16.75
C PHE A 221 13.62 -7.26 17.95
N LYS A 222 14.66 -8.09 17.75
CA LYS A 222 15.27 -8.83 18.86
C LYS A 222 16.10 -7.87 19.70
N PHE A 223 15.57 -7.52 20.87
CA PHE A 223 16.28 -6.82 21.94
C PHE A 223 17.17 -7.78 22.73
#